data_AF-A0A2K8ZB02-F1
#
_entry.id   AF-A0A2K8ZB02-F1
#
_cell.length_a   1.000
_cell.length_b   1.000
_cell.length_c   1.000
_cell.angle_alpha   90.00
_cell.angle_beta   90.00
_cell.angle_gamma   90.00
#
_symmetry.space_group_name_H-M   'P 1'
#
loop_
_entity.id
_entity.type
_entity.pdbx_description
1 polymer ?
#
loop_
_entity_poly.entity_id
_entity_poly.type
_entity_poly.pdbx_seq_one_letter_code
_entity_poly.pdbx_strand_id
1 'polypeptide(L)'
;MSVVVYLKKYQYGGRYHYGKLWVDREPPLCEVLNFLNPIPILEHREYNLLKAGDRIEFDALFEAWEMIDELEFYRAYKRATASDFRLYVNGKPLPL
;
A
#
# COMPACT_ATOMS: atom_id res chain seq x y z
N MET A 1 -16.90 10.83 -5.32
CA MET A 1 -16.04 9.70 -5.74
C MET A 1 -14.72 9.90 -5.04
N SER A 2 -14.23 8.91 -4.31
CA SER A 2 -12.94 9.07 -3.62
C SER A 2 -11.80 9.20 -4.62
N VAL A 3 -10.89 10.15 -4.41
CA VAL A 3 -9.68 10.27 -5.24
C VAL A 3 -8.73 9.15 -4.87
N VAL A 4 -8.65 8.14 -5.74
CA VAL A 4 -7.76 6.99 -5.57
C VAL A 4 -6.56 7.11 -6.51
N VAL A 5 -5.37 6.98 -5.93
CA VAL A 5 -4.10 6.93 -6.67
C VAL A 5 -3.51 5.54 -6.53
N TYR A 6 -3.04 4.97 -7.64
CA TYR A 6 -2.36 3.67 -7.65
C TYR A 6 -0.87 3.87 -7.84
N LEU A 7 -0.09 3.18 -7.02
CA LEU A 7 1.34 3.41 -6.87
C LEU A 7 2.11 2.09 -6.92
N LYS A 8 3.38 2.16 -7.35
CA LYS A 8 4.31 1.03 -7.34
C LYS A 8 5.70 1.48 -6.92
N LYS A 9 6.39 0.64 -6.15
CA LYS A 9 7.78 0.93 -5.74
C LYS A 9 8.66 -0.29 -5.88
N TYR A 10 9.71 -0.17 -6.68
CA TYR A 10 10.73 -1.21 -6.79
C TYR A 10 11.39 -1.47 -5.43
N GLN A 11 11.60 -2.74 -5.11
CA GLN A 11 12.28 -3.17 -3.89
C GLN A 11 13.62 -3.81 -4.23
N TYR A 12 13.61 -5.02 -4.77
CA TYR A 12 14.80 -5.72 -5.26
C TYR A 12 14.42 -6.91 -6.15
N GLY A 13 15.32 -7.36 -7.02
CA GLY A 13 15.20 -8.64 -7.75
C GLY A 13 13.91 -8.76 -8.57
N GLY A 14 13.44 -7.64 -9.16
CA GLY A 14 12.18 -7.59 -9.89
C GLY A 14 10.91 -7.63 -9.02
N ARG A 15 11.04 -7.52 -7.69
CA ARG A 15 9.91 -7.40 -6.76
C ARG A 15 9.55 -5.94 -6.52
N TYR A 16 8.25 -5.71 -6.38
CA TYR A 16 7.67 -4.40 -6.18
C TYR A 16 6.67 -4.43 -5.04
N HIS A 17 6.55 -3.31 -4.33
CA HIS A 17 5.36 -2.99 -3.56
C HIS A 17 4.35 -2.30 -4.45
N TYR A 18 3.07 -2.48 -4.13
CA TYR A 18 1.95 -1.84 -4.82
C TYR A 18 1.07 -1.15 -3.80
N GLY A 19 0.60 0.04 -4.13
CA GLY A 19 -0.15 0.91 -3.23
C GLY A 19 -1.47 1.33 -3.87
N LYS A 20 -2.55 1.29 -3.10
CA LYS A 20 -3.83 1.94 -3.44
C LYS A 20 -4.10 2.98 -2.37
N LEU A 21 -3.97 4.24 -2.75
CA LEU A 21 -4.03 5.40 -1.87
C LEU A 21 -5.38 6.11 -2.03
N TRP A 22 -6.17 6.17 -0.97
CA TRP A 22 -7.35 7.02 -0.86
C TRP A 22 -6.91 8.36 -0.26
N VAL A 23 -6.75 9.37 -1.13
CA VAL A 23 -6.17 10.67 -0.78
C VAL A 23 -7.14 11.53 0.01
N ASP A 24 -8.44 11.41 -0.28
CA ASP A 24 -9.51 12.25 0.28
C ASP A 24 -10.22 11.62 1.49
N ARG A 25 -9.71 10.49 2.00
CA ARG A 25 -10.12 9.95 3.29
C ARG A 25 -9.47 10.76 4.42
N GLU A 26 -10.15 10.90 5.55
CA GLU A 26 -9.59 11.46 6.78
C GLU A 26 -9.57 10.39 7.88
N PRO A 27 -8.38 9.87 8.28
CA PRO A 27 -7.06 10.11 7.69
C PRO A 27 -6.89 9.45 6.30
N PRO A 28 -5.97 9.93 5.45
CA PRO A 28 -5.62 9.25 4.20
C PRO A 28 -5.19 7.81 4.49
N LEU A 29 -5.53 6.90 3.58
CA LEU A 29 -5.25 5.47 3.72
C LEU A 29 -4.51 4.95 2.50
N CYS A 30 -3.44 4.20 2.70
CA CYS A 30 -2.82 3.39 1.65
C CYS A 30 -2.97 1.91 1.97
N GLU A 31 -3.58 1.14 1.06
CA GLU A 31 -3.45 -0.31 1.04
C GLU A 31 -2.16 -0.68 0.32
N VAL A 32 -1.21 -1.28 1.03
CA VAL A 32 0.10 -1.68 0.52
C VAL A 32 0.17 -3.20 0.39
N LEU A 33 0.51 -3.67 -0.80
CA LEU A 33 0.81 -5.07 -1.10
C LEU A 33 2.33 -5.28 -1.02
N ASN A 34 2.76 -6.09 -0.05
CA ASN A 34 4.16 -6.40 0.18
C ASN A 34 4.47 -7.86 -0.17
N PHE A 35 5.44 -8.04 -1.08
CA PHE A 35 5.89 -9.33 -1.62
C PHE A 35 7.32 -9.71 -1.18
N LEU A 36 7.86 -9.05 -0.15
CA LEU A 36 9.21 -9.35 0.36
C LEU A 36 9.22 -10.60 1.23
N ASN A 37 8.09 -10.91 1.86
CA ASN A 37 7.91 -12.10 2.69
C ASN A 37 7.46 -13.30 1.85
N PRO A 38 7.70 -14.55 2.32
CA PRO A 38 7.17 -15.75 1.67
C PRO A 38 5.64 -15.75 1.55
N ILE A 39 4.97 -15.23 2.59
CA ILE A 39 3.53 -15.01 2.62
C ILE A 39 3.29 -13.51 2.35
N PRO A 40 2.55 -13.13 1.29
CA PRO A 40 2.23 -11.75 1.00
C PRO A 40 1.57 -11.04 2.18
N ILE A 41 1.89 -9.76 2.37
CA ILE A 41 1.25 -8.92 3.38
C ILE A 41 0.40 -7.86 2.67
N LEU A 42 -0.87 -7.76 3.04
CA LEU A 42 -1.72 -6.60 2.79
C LEU A 42 -1.66 -5.73 4.04
N GLU A 43 -1.19 -4.50 3.92
CA GLU A 43 -1.17 -3.53 5.00
C GLU A 43 -2.09 -2.36 4.68
N HIS A 44 -3.01 -2.05 5.58
CA HIS A 44 -3.79 -0.82 5.58
C HIS A 44 -3.10 0.19 6.48
N ARG A 45 -2.48 1.20 5.89
CA ARG A 45 -1.74 2.25 6.60
C ARG A 45 -2.47 3.58 6.50
N GLU A 46 -2.92 4.06 7.65
CA GLU A 46 -3.54 5.36 7.83
C GLU A 46 -2.48 6.40 8.19
N TYR A 47 -2.57 7.59 7.60
CA TYR A 47 -1.61 8.66 7.81
C TYR A 47 -2.25 9.81 8.59
N ASN A 48 -1.91 9.96 9.87
CA ASN A 48 -2.35 11.14 10.62
C ASN A 48 -1.48 12.33 10.24
N LEU A 49 -1.96 13.18 9.31
CA LEU A 49 -1.19 14.32 8.80
C LEU A 49 -0.84 15.39 9.85
N LEU A 50 -1.44 15.33 11.05
CA LEU A 50 -1.06 16.16 12.20
C LEU A 50 0.24 15.67 12.88
N LYS A 51 0.61 14.41 12.67
CA LYS A 51 1.85 13.81 13.17
C LYS A 51 2.93 13.93 12.10
N ALA A 52 4.03 14.62 12.43
CA ALA A 52 5.10 14.92 11.48
C ALA A 52 5.65 13.66 10.77
N GLY A 53 5.80 12.54 11.48
CA GLY A 53 6.27 11.28 10.88
C GLY A 53 5.33 10.75 9.80
N ASP A 54 4.03 10.71 10.08
CA ASP A 54 3.04 10.18 9.13
C ASP A 54 2.90 11.12 7.92
N ARG A 55 3.02 12.44 8.13
CA ARG A 55 3.05 13.42 7.05
C ARG A 55 4.26 13.20 6.12
N ILE A 56 5.46 13.03 6.67
CA ILE A 56 6.67 12.76 5.88
C ILE A 56 6.52 11.48 5.07
N GLU A 57 5.98 10.42 5.67
CA GLU A 57 5.76 9.16 4.96
C GLU A 57 4.71 9.28 3.85
N PHE A 58 3.64 10.02 4.10
CA PHE A 58 2.60 10.30 3.11
C PHE A 58 3.16 11.09 1.93
N ASP A 59 3.90 12.17 2.18
CA ASP A 59 4.53 12.98 1.14
C ASP A 59 5.53 12.14 0.32
N ALA A 60 6.29 11.27 0.98
CA ALA A 60 7.24 10.36 0.33
C ALA A 60 6.59 9.30 -0.58
N LEU A 61 5.29 9.03 -0.46
CA LEU A 61 4.58 8.17 -1.41
C LEU A 61 4.63 8.77 -2.82
N PHE A 62 4.38 10.07 -2.94
CA PHE A 62 4.33 10.76 -4.25
C PHE A 62 5.71 11.02 -4.84
N GLU A 63 6.75 11.07 -4.01
CA GLU A 63 8.14 11.29 -4.46
C GLU A 63 8.84 9.98 -4.86
N ALA A 64 8.62 8.91 -4.09
CA ALA A 64 9.41 7.67 -4.22
C ALA A 64 8.67 6.52 -4.92
N TRP A 65 7.36 6.64 -5.16
CA TRP A 65 6.58 5.63 -5.86
C TRP A 65 6.19 6.12 -7.24
N GLU A 66 6.21 5.20 -8.19
CA GLU A 66 5.74 5.40 -9.55
C GLU A 66 4.20 5.31 -9.58
N MET A 67 3.54 6.24 -10.27
CA MET A 67 2.11 6.13 -10.54
C MET A 67 1.84 5.04 -11.57
N ILE A 68 0.90 4.16 -11.28
CA ILE A 68 0.47 3.07 -12.17
C ILE A 68 -1.04 3.17 -12.41
N ASP A 69 -1.54 2.35 -13.32
CA ASP A 69 -2.98 2.22 -13.53
C ASP A 69 -3.64 1.23 -12.52
N GLU A 70 -4.97 1.27 -12.47
CA GLU A 70 -5.77 0.38 -11.63
C GLU A 70 -5.59 -1.09 -12.01
N LEU A 71 -5.39 -1.39 -13.30
CA LEU A 71 -5.30 -2.76 -13.80
C LEU A 71 -4.03 -3.45 -13.31
N GLU A 72 -2.91 -2.74 -13.29
CA GLU A 72 -1.65 -3.23 -12.74
C GLU A 72 -1.78 -3.50 -11.24
N PHE A 73 -2.38 -2.59 -10.48
CA PHE A 73 -2.66 -2.81 -9.07
C PHE A 73 -3.55 -4.04 -8.86
N TYR A 74 -4.64 -4.16 -9.63
CA TYR A 74 -5.58 -5.27 -9.52
C TYR A 74 -4.91 -6.63 -9.79
N ARG A 75 -4.01 -6.72 -10.78
CA ARG A 75 -3.22 -7.92 -11.04
C ARG A 75 -2.32 -8.28 -9.86
N ALA A 76 -1.67 -7.28 -9.26
CA ALA A 76 -0.86 -7.49 -8.06
C ALA A 76 -1.72 -7.94 -6.87
N TYR A 77 -2.89 -7.33 -6.66
CA TYR A 77 -3.83 -7.71 -5.62
C TYR A 77 -4.26 -9.18 -5.77
N LYS A 78 -4.70 -9.57 -6.96
CA LYS A 78 -5.08 -10.96 -7.26
C LYS A 78 -3.94 -11.94 -6.97
N ARG A 79 -2.69 -11.58 -7.28
CA ARG A 79 -1.51 -12.39 -6.95
C ARG A 79 -1.27 -12.47 -5.45
N ALA A 80 -1.40 -11.36 -4.71
CA ALA A 80 -1.22 -11.34 -3.26
C ALA A 80 -2.26 -12.18 -2.52
N THR A 81 -3.49 -12.21 -3.02
CA THR A 81 -4.62 -12.92 -2.39
C THR A 81 -4.93 -14.26 -3.06
N ALA A 82 -4.03 -14.80 -3.90
CA ALA A 82 -4.25 -16.08 -4.58
C ALA A 82 -4.08 -17.30 -3.65
N SER A 83 -3.40 -17.11 -2.52
CA SER A 83 -3.07 -18.11 -1.51
C SER A 83 -3.15 -17.48 -0.12
N ASP A 84 -2.55 -18.12 0.89
CA ASP A 84 -2.37 -17.50 2.21
C ASP A 84 -1.71 -16.13 2.08
N PHE A 85 -2.26 -15.16 2.81
CA PHE A 85 -1.74 -13.82 2.97
C PHE A 85 -1.89 -13.40 4.43
N ARG A 86 -1.27 -12.29 4.83
CA ARG A 86 -1.50 -11.69 6.15
C ARG A 86 -2.05 -10.28 6.00
N LEU A 87 -3.01 -9.93 6.86
CA LEU A 87 -3.56 -8.59 6.91
C LEU A 87 -2.99 -7.83 8.10
N TYR A 88 -2.57 -6.61 7.85
CA TYR A 88 -2.07 -5.68 8.85
C TYR A 88 -2.86 -4.38 8.78
N VAL A 89 -3.11 -3.76 9.93
CA VAL A 89 -3.66 -2.40 10.03
C VAL A 89 -2.72 -1.58 10.90
N ASN A 90 -2.18 -0.49 10.35
CA ASN A 90 -1.25 0.41 11.02
C ASN A 90 -0.10 -0.36 11.70
N GLY A 91 0.54 -1.28 10.97
CA GLY A 91 1.63 -2.13 11.46
C GLY A 91 1.23 -3.26 12.42
N LYS A 92 -0.05 -3.44 12.75
CA LYS A 92 -0.52 -4.52 13.64
C LYS A 92 -1.18 -5.64 12.85
N PRO A 93 -0.80 -6.92 13.06
CA PRO A 93 -1.44 -8.04 12.39
C PRO A 93 -2.89 -8.18 12.86
N LEU A 94 -3.80 -8.47 11.93
CA LEU A 94 -5.15 -8.92 12.24
C LEU A 94 -5.22 -10.44 12.16
N PRO A 95 -5.95 -11.12 13.08
CA PRO A 95 -6.33 -12.49 12.85
C PRO A 95 -7.25 -12.54 11.63
N LEU A 96 -6.85 -13.32 10.62
CA LEU A 96 -7.69 -13.66 9.48
C LEU A 96 -8.64 -14.79 9.83
#